data_AF-A0A1H3L9A4-F1
#
_entry.id   AF-A0A1H3L9A4-F1
#
_cell.length_a   1.000
_cell.length_b   1.000
_cell.length_c   1.000
_cell.angle_alpha   90.00
_cell.angle_beta   90.00
_cell.angle_gamma   90.00
#
_symmetry.space_group_name_H-M   'P 1'
#
loop_
_entity.id
_entity.type
_entity.pdbx_description
1 polymer ?
#
loop_
_entity_poly.entity_id
_entity_poly.type
_entity_poly.pdbx_seq_one_letter_code
_entity_poly.pdbx_strand_id
1 'polypeptide(L)' 'MEYLSAKEVAEKWDISRRRVQILCEEGRIQGAFKFSYIWLIPMDAEKPADRRKTKKEANE' A
#
# COMPACT_ATOMS: atom_id res chain seq x y z
N MET A 1 -17.38 -3.55 5.31
CA MET A 1 -16.01 -3.59 4.74
C MET A 1 -15.88 -2.41 3.82
N GLU A 2 -15.15 -1.38 4.26
CA GLU A 2 -14.85 -0.21 3.43
C GLU A 2 -13.54 -0.44 2.68
N TYR A 3 -13.56 -0.17 1.38
CA TYR A 3 -12.40 -0.29 0.50
C TYR A 3 -12.00 1.09 0.02
N LEU A 4 -10.71 1.34 0.02
CA LEU A 4 -10.08 2.51 -0.55
C LEU A 4 -9.48 2.15 -1.90
N SER A 5 -9.48 3.13 -2.80
CA SER A 5 -8.75 3.05 -4.05
C SER A 5 -7.25 3.18 -3.80
N ALA A 6 -6.43 2.72 -4.75
CA ALA A 6 -4.98 2.96 -4.72
C ALA A 6 -4.60 4.45 -4.66
N LYS A 7 -5.50 5.38 -5.04
CA LYS A 7 -5.30 6.82 -4.89
C LYS A 7 -5.42 7.25 -3.43
N GLU A 8 -6.51 6.87 -2.77
CA GLU A 8 -6.75 7.25 -1.38
C GLU A 8 -5.71 6.63 -0.45
N VAL A 9 -5.32 5.37 -0.70
CA VAL A 9 -4.26 4.71 0.05
C VAL A 9 -2.90 5.40 -0.17
N ALA A 10 -2.63 5.89 -1.38
CA ALA A 10 -1.41 6.64 -1.67
C ALA A 10 -1.33 7.93 -0.85
N GLU A 11 -2.45 8.65 -0.72
CA GLU A 11 -2.55 9.84 0.12
C GLU A 11 -2.42 9.49 1.61
N LYS A 12 -3.11 8.44 2.08
CA LYS A 12 -3.04 7.95 3.48
C LYS A 12 -1.62 7.52 3.90
N TRP A 13 -0.88 6.88 3.00
CA TRP A 13 0.46 6.34 3.29
C TRP A 13 1.60 7.27 2.91
N ASP A 14 1.29 8.45 2.37
CA ASP A 14 2.24 9.41 1.83
C ASP A 14 3.25 8.75 0.86
N ILE A 15 2.72 8.01 -0.12
CA ILE A 15 3.51 7.38 -1.18
C ILE A 15 2.84 7.58 -2.54
N SER A 16 3.59 7.38 -3.62
CA SER A 16 3.02 7.49 -4.96
C SER A 16 2.00 6.37 -5.25
N ARG A 17 0.95 6.70 -6.02
CA ARG A 17 -0.03 5.72 -6.53
C ARG A 17 0.62 4.52 -7.20
N ARG A 18 1.67 4.75 -7.99
CA ARG A 18 2.47 3.69 -8.62
C ARG A 18 3.06 2.74 -7.58
N ARG A 19 3.53 3.23 -6.43
CA ARG A 19 4.06 2.39 -5.36
C ARG A 19 2.96 1.54 -4.73
N VAL A 20 1.78 2.11 -4.49
CA VAL A 20 0.63 1.34 -3.99
C VAL A 20 0.27 0.21 -4.95
N GLN A 21 0.17 0.50 -6.26
CA GLN A 21 -0.13 -0.52 -7.27
C GLN A 21 0.88 -1.66 -7.27
N ILE A 22 2.18 -1.34 -7.22
CA ILE A 22 3.24 -2.35 -7.12
C ILE A 22 3.07 -3.20 -5.85
N LEU A 23 2.77 -2.59 -4.70
CA LEU A 23 2.55 -3.34 -3.45
C LEU A 23 1.33 -4.28 -3.53
N CYS A 24 0.28 -3.86 -4.24
CA CYS A 24 -0.87 -4.72 -4.53
C CYS A 24 -0.49 -5.88 -5.46
N GLU A 25 0.24 -5.61 -6.54
CA GLU A 25 0.71 -6.62 -7.50
C GLU A 25 1.68 -7.61 -6.87
N GLU A 26 2.55 -7.15 -5.97
CA GLU A 26 3.45 -7.99 -5.17
C GLU A 26 2.71 -8.79 -4.08
N GLY A 27 1.39 -8.62 -3.93
CA GLY A 27 0.59 -9.31 -2.91
C GLY A 27 0.93 -8.90 -1.47
N ARG A 28 1.51 -7.71 -1.29
CA ARG A 28 2.01 -7.22 0.01
C ARG A 28 0.95 -6.52 0.85
N ILE A 29 -0.21 -6.24 0.27
CA ILE A 29 -1.35 -5.62 0.94
C ILE A 29 -2.42 -6.70 1.10
N GLN A 30 -2.65 -7.12 2.33
CA GLN A 30 -3.60 -8.19 2.62
C GLN A 30 -5.03 -7.75 2.29
N GLY A 31 -5.77 -8.62 1.60
CA GLY A 31 -7.15 -8.34 1.19
C GLY A 31 -7.27 -7.31 0.06
N ALA A 32 -6.16 -6.81 -0.49
CA ALA A 32 -6.22 -6.00 -1.70
C ALA A 32 -6.47 -6.89 -2.92
N PHE A 33 -7.40 -6.48 -3.78
CA PHE A 33 -7.69 -7.18 -5.03
C PHE A 33 -7.99 -6.20 -6.16
N LYS A 34 -7.75 -6.66 -7.38
CA LYS A 34 -8.01 -5.88 -8.58
C LYS A 34 -9.43 -6.16 -9.05
N PHE A 35 -10.25 -5.12 -9.07
CA PHE A 35 -11.60 -5.18 -9.63
C PHE A 35 -11.62 -4.36 -10.92
N SER A 36 -11.74 -5.04 -12.07
CA SER A 36 -11.60 -4.45 -13.39
C SER A 36 -10.24 -3.73 -13.54
N TYR A 37 -10.22 -2.40 -13.56
CA TYR A 37 -9.02 -1.58 -13.68
C TYR A 37 -8.59 -0.87 -12.39
N ILE A 38 -9.30 -1.12 -11.28
CA ILE A 38 -9.10 -0.42 -10.02
C ILE A 38 -8.62 -1.42 -8.96
N TRP A 39 -7.67 -0.99 -8.13
CA TRP A 39 -7.29 -1.70 -6.92
C TRP A 39 -8.21 -1.31 -5.77
N LEU A 40 -8.89 -2.29 -5.21
CA LEU A 40 -9.65 -2.18 -3.98
C LEU A 40 -8.78 -2.67 -2.83
N ILE A 41 -8.52 -1.78 -1.88
CA ILE A 41 -7.64 -2.03 -0.74
C ILE A 41 -8.46 -1.84 0.53
N PRO A 42 -8.50 -2.80 1.46
CA PRO A 42 -9.23 -2.64 2.71
C PRO A 42 -8.74 -1.40 3.48
N MET A 43 -9.64 -0.64 4.09
CA MET A 43 -9.26 0.52 4.92
C MET A 43 -8.36 0.12 6.10
N ASP A 44 -8.56 -1.10 6.62
CA ASP A 44 -7.79 -1.72 7.70
C ASP A 44 -6.42 -2.24 7.24
N ALA A 45 -6.11 -2.16 5.93
CA ALA A 45 -4.81 -2.56 5.44
C ALA A 45 -3.72 -1.59 5.94
N GLU A 46 -2.68 -2.14 6.55
CA GLU A 46 -1.52 -1.39 7.01
C GLU A 46 -0.45 -1.28 5.92
N LYS A 47 0.34 -0.20 5.98
CA LYS A 47 1.45 0.04 5.04
C LYS A 47 2.51 -1.03 5.25
N PRO A 48 2.81 -1.89 4.26
CA PRO A 48 3.83 -2.91 4.42
C PRO A 48 5.23 -2.26 4.51
N ALA A 49 6.11 -2.84 5.34
CA ALA A 49 7.46 -2.32 5.55
C ALA A 49 8.23 -2.14 4.22
N ASP A 50 8.81 -0.97 3.95
CA ASP A 50 9.55 -0.77 2.70
C ASP A 50 10.89 -1.51 2.73
N ARG A 51 10.97 -2.64 2.01
CA ARG A 51 12.18 -3.48 1.92
C ARG A 51 13.38 -2.78 1.26
N ARG A 52 13.19 -1.59 0.66
CA ARG A 52 14.30 -0.79 0.08
C ARG A 52 15.04 0.02 1.14
N LYS A 53 14.41 0.30 2.28
CA LYS A 53 15.09 0.89 3.42
C LYS A 53 15.63 -0.27 4.26
N THR A 54 16.89 -0.64 4.04
CA THR A 54 17.71 -1.15 5.15
C THR A 54 17.51 -0.17 6.30
N LYS A 55 17.12 -0.69 7.46
CA LYS A 55 16.98 0.04 8.73
C LYS A 55 18.11 1.07 8.81
N LYS A 56 17.80 2.36 8.61
CA LYS A 56 18.62 3.39 9.24
C LYS A 56 18.20 3.34 10.68
N GLU A 57 19.02 2.66 11.47
CA GLU A 57 19.08 2.80 12.92
C GLU A 57 18.91 4.29 13.22
N ALA A 58 17.84 4.63 13.95
CA ALA A 58 17.76 5.92 14.61
C ALA A 58 18.87 5.88 15.67
N ASN A 59 20.00 6.48 15.35
CA ASN A 59 21.02 6.78 16.35
C ASN A 59 20.50 8.00 17.12
N GLU A 60 20.26 7.78 18.40
CA GLU A 60 19.98 8.79 19.43
C GLU A 60 21.18 9.74 19.61
#